data_AF-A0A1F5NU76-F1
#
_entry.id   AF-A0A1F5NU76-F1
#
_cell.length_a   1.000
_cell.length_b   1.000
_cell.length_c   1.000
_cell.angle_alpha   90.00
_cell.angle_beta   90.00
_cell.angle_gamma   90.00
#
_symmetry.space_group_name_H-M   'P 1'
#
loop_
_entity.id
_entity.type
_entity.pdbx_description
1 polymer ?
#
loop_
_entity_poly.entity_id
_entity_poly.type
_entity_poly.pdbx_seq_one_letter_code
_entity_poly.pdbx_strand_id
1 'polypeptide(L)'
;MSANKLVLDLETQKSFDEVGGRDKNHLLKVSVVGVYSYPKNQYLCFTEEQMYKLGEMLSEADQIIGFNIINFDYQVLQPYINFKLADIPTLDILTEVEKLIGHRVRLDNLAQMTLGYGKSGDGLEALKLYKAGRIEELKKYCLDDVKITKELYDYVSKYGKLLFKDYFETREIKLAFPEPNRRKPLLRQAQLF
;
A
#
# COMPACT_ATOMS: atom_id res chain seq x y z
N MET A 1 -9.55 21.57 9.46
CA MET A 1 -8.41 20.62 9.39
C MET A 1 -8.76 19.55 8.35
N SER A 2 -7.81 19.11 7.52
CA SER A 2 -8.00 18.08 6.48
C SER A 2 -8.20 16.67 7.06
N ALA A 3 -8.69 15.72 6.26
CA ALA A 3 -8.81 14.32 6.65
C ALA A 3 -7.43 13.66 6.85
N ASN A 4 -7.31 12.76 7.83
CA ASN A 4 -6.11 11.96 8.10
C ASN A 4 -6.00 10.81 7.09
N LYS A 5 -5.36 11.09 5.96
CA LYS A 5 -5.08 10.10 4.92
C LYS A 5 -3.69 9.51 5.09
N LEU A 6 -3.61 8.19 4.93
CA LEU A 6 -2.35 7.44 4.91
C LEU A 6 -2.23 6.70 3.58
N VAL A 7 -1.03 6.63 3.01
CA VAL A 7 -0.70 5.72 1.91
C VAL A 7 0.15 4.61 2.47
N LEU A 8 -0.13 3.35 2.13
CA LEU A 8 0.52 2.18 2.72
C LEU A 8 0.89 1.15 1.65
N ASP A 9 2.04 0.53 1.86
CA ASP A 9 2.52 -0.68 1.18
C ASP A 9 3.34 -1.51 2.19
N LEU A 10 3.46 -2.82 1.99
CA LEU A 10 4.28 -3.68 2.85
C LEU A 10 5.07 -4.73 2.09
N GLU A 11 6.14 -5.18 2.75
CA GLU A 11 6.95 -6.30 2.31
C GLU A 11 6.85 -7.47 3.28
N THR A 12 7.06 -8.69 2.78
CA THR A 12 6.90 -9.91 3.57
C THR A 12 8.23 -10.55 3.97
N GLN A 13 8.19 -11.44 4.96
CA GLN A 13 9.36 -12.23 5.37
C GLN A 13 9.49 -13.55 4.62
N LYS A 14 8.36 -14.13 4.21
CA LYS A 14 8.26 -15.44 3.58
C LYS A 14 7.68 -15.33 2.17
N SER A 15 8.05 -16.26 1.31
CA SER A 15 7.41 -16.46 0.01
C SER A 15 6.09 -17.24 0.14
N PHE A 16 5.31 -17.25 -0.96
CA PHE A 16 4.12 -18.10 -1.06
C PHE A 16 4.44 -19.59 -0.92
N ASP A 17 5.58 -20.03 -1.44
CA ASP A 17 6.00 -21.44 -1.36
C ASP A 17 6.30 -21.83 0.10
N GLU A 18 6.91 -20.94 0.87
CA GLU A 18 7.24 -21.14 2.28
C GLU A 18 6.00 -21.25 3.17
N VAL A 19 4.87 -20.65 2.77
CA VAL A 19 3.59 -20.75 3.49
C VAL A 19 2.64 -21.78 2.88
N GLY A 20 3.01 -22.38 1.74
CA GLY A 20 2.24 -23.41 1.07
C GLY A 20 1.03 -22.89 0.30
N GLY A 21 1.14 -21.73 -0.37
CA GLY A 21 0.14 -21.21 -1.31
C GLY A 21 -0.21 -19.73 -1.16
N ARG A 22 -0.95 -19.19 -2.16
CA ARG A 22 -1.44 -17.79 -2.20
C ARG A 22 -2.71 -17.55 -1.36
N ASP A 23 -3.31 -18.61 -0.85
CA ASP A 23 -4.48 -18.57 0.05
C ASP A 23 -4.10 -18.32 1.52
N LYS A 24 -2.79 -18.21 1.82
CA LYS A 24 -2.23 -18.12 3.18
C LYS A 24 -1.44 -16.85 3.41
N ASN A 25 -1.89 -15.72 2.86
CA ASN A 25 -1.20 -14.43 2.98
C ASN A 25 -0.91 -14.03 4.45
N HIS A 26 -1.82 -14.35 5.37
CA HIS A 26 -1.66 -14.13 6.82
C HIS A 26 -0.46 -14.86 7.45
N LEU A 27 0.14 -15.84 6.77
CA LEU A 27 1.32 -16.57 7.24
C LEU A 27 2.64 -15.99 6.71
N LEU A 28 2.59 -15.03 5.78
CA LEU A 28 3.78 -14.49 5.10
C LEU A 28 4.69 -13.68 6.05
N LYS A 29 4.11 -13.15 7.13
CA LYS A 29 4.71 -12.24 8.13
C LYS A 29 5.21 -10.93 7.50
N VAL A 30 5.14 -9.85 8.26
CA VAL A 30 5.57 -8.51 7.80
C VAL A 30 7.07 -8.35 8.00
N SER A 31 7.83 -7.98 6.97
CA SER A 31 9.22 -7.54 7.15
C SER A 31 9.28 -6.04 7.45
N VAL A 32 8.71 -5.22 6.57
CA VAL A 32 8.53 -3.77 6.77
C VAL A 32 7.17 -3.29 6.24
N VAL A 33 6.67 -2.19 6.79
CA VAL A 33 5.52 -1.43 6.27
C VAL A 33 5.95 -0.01 6.01
N GLY A 34 5.82 0.45 4.77
CA GLY A 34 6.01 1.83 4.37
C GLY A 34 4.71 2.61 4.50
N VAL A 35 4.80 3.83 5.01
CA VAL A 35 3.64 4.73 5.14
C VAL A 35 4.01 6.14 4.71
N TYR A 36 3.14 6.78 3.93
CA TYR A 36 3.13 8.23 3.80
C TYR A 36 1.95 8.82 4.57
N SER A 37 2.22 9.83 5.40
CA SER A 37 1.21 10.53 6.19
C SER A 37 0.94 11.91 5.60
N TYR A 38 -0.29 12.14 5.13
CA TYR A 38 -0.70 13.48 4.66
C TYR A 38 -0.65 14.54 5.77
N PRO A 39 -1.15 14.29 7.00
CA PRO A 39 -1.08 15.30 8.06
C PRO A 39 0.35 15.69 8.46
N LYS A 40 1.29 14.73 8.45
CA LYS A 40 2.70 14.98 8.80
C LYS A 40 3.56 15.38 7.60
N ASN A 41 3.05 15.23 6.37
CA ASN A 41 3.80 15.38 5.12
C ASN A 41 5.14 14.60 5.17
N GLN A 42 5.09 13.34 5.61
CA GLN A 42 6.28 12.55 5.93
C GLN A 42 6.11 11.08 5.53
N TYR A 43 7.21 10.50 5.04
CA TYR A 43 7.39 9.06 4.87
C TYR A 43 7.93 8.43 6.15
N LEU A 44 7.32 7.32 6.57
CA LEU A 44 7.65 6.54 7.75
C LEU A 44 7.76 5.08 7.33
N CYS A 45 8.64 4.32 7.98
CA CYS A 45 8.75 2.89 7.73
C CYS A 45 8.89 2.14 9.06
N PHE A 46 8.10 1.08 9.22
CA PHE A 46 7.98 0.31 10.46
C PHE A 46 8.45 -1.12 10.21
N THR A 47 9.35 -1.63 11.05
CA THR A 47 9.72 -3.06 11.06
C THR A 47 8.68 -3.88 11.84
N GLU A 48 8.75 -5.22 11.76
CA GLU A 48 7.86 -6.14 12.49
C GLU A 48 7.72 -5.77 13.99
N GLU A 49 8.82 -5.40 14.64
CA GLU A 49 8.84 -5.03 16.07
C GLU A 49 8.11 -3.71 16.37
N GLN A 50 7.82 -2.91 15.35
CA GLN A 50 7.21 -1.59 15.48
C GLN A 50 5.72 -1.57 15.07
N MET A 51 5.11 -2.73 14.84
CA MET A 51 3.72 -2.83 14.41
C MET A 51 2.72 -2.20 15.37
N TYR A 52 3.03 -2.12 16.67
CA TYR A 52 2.19 -1.41 17.64
C TYR A 52 2.06 0.09 17.31
N LYS A 53 3.16 0.74 16.90
CA LYS A 53 3.16 2.17 16.49
C LYS A 53 2.37 2.38 15.21
N LEU A 54 2.50 1.44 14.28
CA LEU A 54 1.68 1.44 13.07
C LEU A 54 0.20 1.29 13.42
N GLY A 55 -0.16 0.36 14.31
CA GLY A 55 -1.54 0.15 14.75
C GLY A 55 -2.18 1.39 15.38
N GLU A 56 -1.45 2.12 16.22
CA GLU A 56 -1.89 3.42 16.73
C GLU A 56 -2.21 4.40 15.58
N MET A 57 -1.29 4.52 14.61
CA MET A 57 -1.45 5.41 13.46
C MET A 57 -2.62 5.02 12.56
N LEU A 58 -2.81 3.73 12.30
CA LEU A 58 -3.93 3.21 11.50
C LEU A 58 -5.28 3.40 12.20
N SER A 59 -5.32 3.28 13.54
CA SER A 59 -6.57 3.45 14.30
C SER A 59 -7.15 4.87 14.17
N GLU A 60 -6.29 5.87 13.95
CA GLU A 60 -6.63 7.28 13.77
C GLU A 60 -6.86 7.68 12.29
N ALA A 61 -6.60 6.79 11.34
CA ALA A 61 -6.74 7.09 9.92
C ALA A 61 -8.22 7.28 9.55
N ASP A 62 -8.49 8.36 8.81
CA ASP A 62 -9.78 8.58 8.16
C ASP A 62 -9.87 7.76 6.86
N GLN A 63 -8.74 7.53 6.18
CA GLN A 63 -8.63 6.65 5.02
C GLN A 63 -7.22 6.09 4.86
N ILE A 64 -7.15 4.85 4.39
CA ILE A 64 -5.93 4.22 3.89
C ILE A 64 -6.01 4.11 2.37
N ILE A 65 -4.93 4.48 1.69
CA ILE A 65 -4.76 4.40 0.25
C ILE A 65 -3.66 3.37 -0.03
N GLY A 66 -3.89 2.44 -0.93
CA GLY A 66 -2.90 1.43 -1.29
C GLY A 66 -3.13 0.84 -2.68
N PHE A 67 -2.30 -0.13 -3.06
CA PHE A 67 -2.38 -0.81 -4.34
C PHE A 67 -2.53 -2.32 -4.13
N ASN A 68 -3.70 -2.89 -4.42
CA ASN A 68 -4.04 -4.28 -4.05
C ASN A 68 -4.04 -4.55 -2.53
N ILE A 69 -4.14 -3.49 -1.74
CA ILE A 69 -4.01 -3.51 -0.27
C ILE A 69 -5.08 -4.38 0.40
N ILE A 70 -6.29 -4.42 -0.14
CA ILE A 70 -7.41 -5.19 0.45
C ILE A 70 -7.17 -6.70 0.29
N ASN A 71 -6.67 -7.10 -0.88
CA ASN A 71 -6.54 -8.52 -1.25
C ASN A 71 -5.17 -9.10 -0.87
N PHE A 72 -4.23 -8.29 -0.40
CA PHE A 72 -2.89 -8.72 -0.04
C PHE A 72 -2.46 -8.16 1.31
N ASP A 73 -2.07 -6.90 1.38
CA ASP A 73 -1.44 -6.26 2.54
C ASP A 73 -2.26 -6.42 3.82
N TYR A 74 -3.57 -6.18 3.75
CA TYR A 74 -4.45 -6.33 4.91
C TYR A 74 -4.46 -7.76 5.44
N GLN A 75 -4.38 -8.78 4.59
CA GLN A 75 -4.32 -10.16 5.05
C GLN A 75 -2.99 -10.47 5.75
N VAL A 76 -1.88 -9.91 5.27
CA VAL A 76 -0.56 -10.07 5.89
C VAL A 76 -0.46 -9.28 7.20
N LEU A 77 -1.07 -8.10 7.26
CA LEU A 77 -0.98 -7.16 8.38
C LEU A 77 -1.98 -7.46 9.50
N GLN A 78 -3.15 -8.02 9.19
CA GLN A 78 -4.22 -8.27 10.16
C GLN A 78 -3.77 -9.04 11.43
N PRO A 79 -2.87 -10.05 11.37
CA PRO A 79 -2.37 -10.73 12.56
C PRO A 79 -1.66 -9.82 13.58
N TYR A 80 -1.17 -8.66 13.14
CA TYR A 80 -0.46 -7.69 13.98
C TYR A 80 -1.37 -6.61 14.57
N ILE A 81 -2.62 -6.51 14.11
CA ILE A 81 -3.54 -5.41 14.40
C ILE A 81 -4.78 -5.92 15.15
N ASN A 82 -5.14 -5.26 16.24
CA ASN A 82 -6.19 -5.72 17.16
C ASN A 82 -7.62 -5.26 16.81
N PHE A 83 -7.77 -4.54 15.70
CA PHE A 83 -9.05 -4.16 15.10
C PHE A 83 -9.09 -4.61 13.64
N LYS A 84 -10.27 -4.69 13.05
CA LYS A 84 -10.41 -5.10 11.65
C LYS A 84 -9.93 -3.97 10.74
N LEU A 85 -8.91 -4.24 9.93
CA LEU A 85 -8.42 -3.26 8.94
C LEU A 85 -9.51 -2.87 7.93
N ALA A 86 -10.42 -3.81 7.63
CA ALA A 86 -11.58 -3.59 6.77
C ALA A 86 -12.59 -2.55 7.31
N ASP A 87 -12.53 -2.20 8.60
CA ASP A 87 -13.39 -1.16 9.20
C ASP A 87 -12.84 0.26 8.94
N ILE A 88 -11.64 0.38 8.35
CA ILE A 88 -11.06 1.66 7.92
C ILE A 88 -11.49 1.93 6.48
N PRO A 89 -12.04 3.12 6.16
CA PRO A 89 -12.28 3.51 4.78
C PRO A 89 -11.01 3.33 3.95
N THR A 90 -11.10 2.53 2.89
CA THR A 90 -9.93 2.13 2.10
C THR A 90 -10.14 2.45 0.64
N LEU A 91 -9.14 3.08 0.03
CA LEU A 91 -9.02 3.25 -1.39
C LEU A 91 -7.95 2.30 -1.92
N ASP A 92 -8.38 1.27 -2.64
CA ASP A 92 -7.48 0.35 -3.34
C ASP A 92 -7.44 0.73 -4.83
N ILE A 93 -6.33 1.32 -5.27
CA ILE A 93 -6.19 1.84 -6.64
C ILE A 93 -6.39 0.73 -7.68
N LEU A 94 -5.87 -0.47 -7.42
CA LEU A 94 -6.03 -1.58 -8.36
C LEU A 94 -7.49 -1.98 -8.49
N THR A 95 -8.21 -2.02 -7.37
CA THR A 95 -9.65 -2.34 -7.37
C THR A 95 -10.46 -1.31 -8.16
N GLU A 96 -10.17 -0.01 -8.00
CA GLU A 96 -10.86 1.05 -8.76
C GLU A 96 -10.55 0.99 -10.26
N VAL A 97 -9.30 0.67 -10.62
CA VAL A 97 -8.90 0.49 -12.03
C VAL A 97 -9.57 -0.75 -12.64
N GLU A 98 -9.52 -1.89 -11.94
CA GLU A 98 -10.07 -3.17 -12.41
C GLU A 98 -11.59 -3.07 -12.67
N LYS A 99 -12.33 -2.34 -11.84
CA LYS A 99 -13.77 -2.05 -12.06
C LYS A 99 -14.06 -1.38 -13.40
N LEU A 100 -13.12 -0.58 -13.92
CA LEU A 100 -13.32 0.22 -15.14
C LEU A 100 -12.85 -0.50 -16.40
N ILE A 101 -11.78 -1.30 -16.32
CA ILE A 101 -11.15 -1.93 -17.49
C ILE A 101 -11.34 -3.46 -17.54
N GLY A 102 -11.89 -4.06 -16.50
CA GLY A 102 -12.23 -5.49 -16.43
C GLY A 102 -11.04 -6.44 -16.26
N HIS A 103 -9.84 -5.93 -16.00
CA HIS A 103 -8.64 -6.72 -15.73
C HIS A 103 -7.64 -5.97 -14.84
N ARG A 104 -6.68 -6.71 -14.27
CA ARG A 104 -5.67 -6.18 -13.37
C ARG A 104 -4.49 -5.59 -14.14
N VAL A 105 -3.96 -4.48 -13.63
CA VAL A 105 -2.71 -3.85 -14.11
C VAL A 105 -1.66 -3.84 -13.00
N ARG A 106 -0.39 -3.74 -13.38
CA ARG A 106 0.71 -3.59 -12.40
C ARG A 106 0.85 -2.14 -11.96
N LEU A 107 1.25 -1.91 -10.71
CA LEU A 107 1.58 -0.58 -10.20
C LEU A 107 2.58 0.15 -11.12
N ASP A 108 3.66 -0.54 -11.49
CA ASP A 108 4.71 -0.03 -12.37
C ASP A 108 4.18 0.39 -13.76
N ASN A 109 3.18 -0.32 -14.30
CA ASN A 109 2.55 0.05 -15.57
C ASN A 109 1.82 1.39 -15.46
N LEU A 110 1.02 1.57 -14.40
CA LEU A 110 0.33 2.84 -14.15
C LEU A 110 1.33 3.97 -13.89
N ALA A 111 2.39 3.68 -13.10
CA ALA A 111 3.44 4.64 -12.79
C ALA A 111 4.12 5.15 -14.07
N GLN A 112 4.63 4.24 -14.90
CA GLN A 112 5.34 4.61 -16.13
C GLN A 112 4.45 5.42 -17.06
N MET A 113 3.19 5.01 -17.23
CA MET A 113 2.30 5.65 -18.21
C MET A 113 1.70 6.96 -17.69
N THR A 114 1.46 7.08 -16.38
CA THR A 114 0.84 8.28 -15.77
C THR A 114 1.87 9.30 -15.32
N LEU A 115 2.93 8.84 -14.65
CA LEU A 115 3.94 9.70 -14.01
C LEU A 115 5.21 9.85 -14.87
N GLY A 116 5.38 9.03 -15.91
CA GLY A 116 6.56 9.05 -16.77
C GLY A 116 7.78 8.34 -16.17
N TYR A 117 7.65 7.73 -15.00
CA TYR A 117 8.69 6.95 -14.36
C TYR A 117 8.08 5.73 -13.63
N GLY A 118 8.86 4.66 -13.50
CA GLY A 118 8.45 3.42 -12.84
C GLY A 118 9.21 3.14 -11.56
N LYS A 119 9.17 1.88 -11.12
CA LYS A 119 10.02 1.41 -10.02
C LYS A 119 11.49 1.66 -10.36
N SER A 120 12.27 2.09 -9.36
CA SER A 120 13.65 2.56 -9.51
C SER A 120 14.69 1.44 -9.66
N GLY A 121 14.32 0.18 -9.39
CA GLY A 121 15.22 -0.97 -9.43
C GLY A 121 14.68 -2.13 -10.27
N ASP A 122 15.60 -3.02 -10.67
CA ASP A 122 15.40 -4.17 -11.58
C ASP A 122 14.51 -5.30 -11.03
N GLY A 123 13.62 -5.02 -10.07
CA GLY A 123 12.85 -6.06 -9.39
C GLY A 123 13.73 -6.93 -8.51
N LEU A 124 14.72 -6.34 -7.81
CA LEU A 124 15.33 -6.99 -6.65
C LEU A 124 14.19 -7.41 -5.73
N GLU A 125 13.99 -8.73 -5.65
CA GLU A 125 12.90 -9.33 -4.92
C GLU A 125 13.07 -8.96 -3.43
N ALA A 126 12.11 -8.24 -2.86
CA ALA A 126 12.15 -7.79 -1.47
C ALA A 126 12.53 -8.92 -0.47
N LEU A 127 12.07 -10.15 -0.76
CA LEU A 127 12.45 -11.36 -0.03
C LEU A 127 13.96 -11.62 -0.01
N LYS A 128 14.69 -11.33 -1.10
CA LYS A 128 16.16 -11.46 -1.16
C LYS A 128 16.84 -10.43 -0.27
N LEU A 129 16.35 -9.19 -0.28
CA LEU A 129 16.89 -8.13 0.61
C LEU A 129 16.67 -8.51 2.08
N TYR A 130 15.48 -9.00 2.42
CA TYR A 130 15.16 -9.48 3.76
C TYR A 130 16.06 -10.65 4.18
N LYS A 131 16.17 -11.70 3.34
CA LYS A 131 17.01 -12.89 3.61
C LYS A 131 18.50 -12.54 3.73
N ALA A 132 18.96 -11.49 3.07
CA ALA A 132 20.33 -10.99 3.17
C ALA A 132 20.55 -10.00 4.34
N GLY A 133 19.54 -9.70 5.15
CA GLY A 133 19.63 -8.73 6.24
C GLY A 133 19.80 -7.27 5.78
N ARG A 134 19.53 -6.96 4.51
CA ARG A 134 19.70 -5.62 3.91
C ARG A 134 18.49 -4.73 4.17
N ILE A 135 18.20 -4.51 5.46
CA ILE A 135 16.95 -3.88 5.92
C ILE A 135 16.80 -2.44 5.43
N GLU A 136 17.86 -1.63 5.40
CA GLU A 136 17.76 -0.24 4.94
C GLU A 136 17.41 -0.13 3.45
N GLU A 137 17.88 -1.07 2.64
CA GLU A 137 17.51 -1.13 1.22
C GLU A 137 16.08 -1.63 1.02
N LEU A 138 15.65 -2.58 1.85
CA LEU A 138 14.26 -3.04 1.87
C LEU A 138 13.29 -1.91 2.26
N LYS A 139 13.65 -1.10 3.27
CA LYS A 139 12.88 0.09 3.66
C LYS A 139 12.78 1.08 2.49
N LYS A 140 13.90 1.36 1.82
CA LYS A 140 13.91 2.25 0.64
C LYS A 140 13.02 1.70 -0.48
N TYR A 141 13.09 0.41 -0.75
CA TYR A 141 12.28 -0.26 -1.77
C TYR A 141 10.78 -0.11 -1.48
N CYS A 142 10.35 -0.43 -0.26
CA CYS A 142 8.95 -0.27 0.16
C CYS A 142 8.50 1.20 0.10
N LEU A 143 9.33 2.15 0.54
CA LEU A 143 9.01 3.57 0.46
C LEU A 143 8.92 4.12 -0.98
N ASP A 144 9.66 3.54 -1.92
CA ASP A 144 9.53 3.88 -3.35
C ASP A 144 8.13 3.47 -3.88
N ASP A 145 7.62 2.29 -3.49
CA ASP A 145 6.27 1.83 -3.86
C ASP A 145 5.16 2.68 -3.20
N VAL A 146 5.34 3.06 -1.93
CA VAL A 146 4.46 4.05 -1.26
C VAL A 146 4.46 5.39 -2.00
N LYS A 147 5.63 5.86 -2.43
CA LYS A 147 5.77 7.13 -3.16
C LYS A 147 5.02 7.06 -4.50
N ILE A 148 5.21 6.00 -5.28
CA ILE A 148 4.48 5.81 -6.54
C ILE A 148 2.97 5.78 -6.30
N THR A 149 2.51 5.01 -5.31
CA THR A 149 1.09 4.90 -4.95
C THR A 149 0.50 6.25 -4.56
N LYS A 150 1.22 7.04 -3.75
CA LYS A 150 0.86 8.41 -3.37
C LYS A 150 0.75 9.31 -4.59
N GLU A 151 1.74 9.29 -5.48
CA GLU A 151 1.78 10.17 -6.65
C GLU A 151 0.70 9.82 -7.67
N LEU A 152 0.34 8.54 -7.83
CA LEU A 152 -0.83 8.13 -8.63
C LEU A 152 -2.13 8.67 -8.03
N TYR A 153 -2.30 8.57 -6.71
CA TYR A 153 -3.45 9.14 -6.02
C TYR A 153 -3.55 10.66 -6.18
N ASP A 154 -2.45 11.38 -5.98
CA ASP A 154 -2.40 12.83 -6.15
C ASP A 154 -2.67 13.24 -7.61
N TYR A 155 -2.15 12.48 -8.58
CA TYR A 155 -2.37 12.71 -9.99
C TYR A 155 -3.86 12.60 -10.34
N VAL A 156 -4.53 11.53 -9.89
CA VAL A 156 -5.98 11.39 -10.11
C VAL A 156 -6.76 12.50 -9.41
N SER A 157 -6.39 12.85 -8.19
CA SER A 157 -7.03 13.94 -7.44
C SER A 157 -6.94 15.28 -8.17
N LYS A 158 -5.86 15.50 -8.91
CA LYS A 158 -5.63 16.74 -9.67
C LYS A 158 -6.21 16.71 -11.09
N TYR A 159 -6.14 15.58 -11.78
CA TYR A 159 -6.41 15.48 -13.22
C TYR A 159 -7.61 14.60 -13.59
N GLY A 160 -8.17 13.84 -12.63
CA GLY A 160 -9.35 13.00 -12.83
C GLY A 160 -9.11 11.80 -13.76
N LYS A 161 -7.86 11.34 -13.88
CA LYS A 161 -7.50 10.26 -14.80
C LYS A 161 -6.22 9.52 -14.44
N LEU A 162 -6.08 8.30 -14.98
CA LEU A 162 -4.85 7.52 -15.06
C LEU A 162 -4.56 7.14 -16.51
N LEU A 163 -3.30 6.80 -16.79
CA LEU A 163 -2.85 6.21 -18.04
C LEU A 163 -2.27 4.83 -17.75
N PHE A 164 -2.51 3.89 -18.66
CA PHE A 164 -1.96 2.53 -18.57
C PHE A 164 -1.65 2.02 -19.98
N LYS A 165 -0.78 1.01 -20.05
CA LYS A 165 -0.43 0.38 -21.33
C LYS A 165 -1.25 -0.90 -21.47
N ASP A 166 -2.10 -0.93 -22.49
CA ASP A 166 -2.92 -2.07 -22.89
C ASP A 166 -2.31 -2.68 -24.16
N TYR A 167 -1.60 -3.79 -24.00
CA TYR A 167 -0.76 -4.38 -25.04
C TYR A 167 0.25 -3.38 -25.64
N PHE A 168 -0.03 -2.87 -26.84
CA PHE A 168 0.81 -1.93 -27.59
C PHE A 168 0.30 -0.49 -27.54
N GLU A 169 -0.88 -0.26 -26.96
CA GLU A 169 -1.53 1.04 -26.91
C GLU A 169 -1.45 1.65 -25.51
N THR A 170 -1.32 2.97 -25.42
CA THR A 170 -1.55 3.70 -24.16
C THR A 170 -3.00 4.12 -24.11
N ARG A 171 -3.70 3.80 -23.02
CA ARG A 171 -5.11 4.11 -22.82
C ARG A 171 -5.29 4.97 -21.58
N GLU A 172 -6.33 5.81 -21.63
CA GLU A 172 -6.74 6.69 -20.54
C GLU A 172 -7.93 6.09 -19.79
N ILE A 173 -7.87 6.13 -18.46
CA ILE A 173 -8.96 5.78 -17.55
C ILE A 173 -9.40 7.08 -16.89
N LYS A 174 -10.64 7.52 -17.13
CA LYS A 174 -11.23 8.63 -16.39
C LYS A 174 -11.83 8.10 -15.09
N LEU A 175 -11.40 8.66 -13.96
CA LEU A 175 -11.86 8.25 -12.64
C LEU A 175 -11.64 9.38 -11.62
N ALA A 176 -12.47 9.38 -10.58
CA ALA A 176 -12.32 10.26 -9.42
C ALA A 176 -12.29 9.38 -8.18
N PHE A 177 -11.27 9.56 -7.34
CA PHE A 177 -11.16 8.80 -6.11
C PHE A 177 -12.10 9.35 -5.03
N PRO A 178 -12.79 8.49 -4.27
CA PRO A 178 -13.65 8.92 -3.17
C PRO A 178 -12.83 9.56 -2.06
N GLU A 179 -13.23 10.77 -1.65
CA GLU A 179 -12.68 11.42 -0.46
C GLU A 179 -13.40 10.94 0.80
N PRO A 180 -12.65 10.68 1.88
CA PRO A 180 -13.23 10.19 3.12
C PRO A 180 -13.87 11.32 3.94
N ASN A 181 -14.89 10.96 4.72
CA ASN A 181 -15.33 11.79 5.83
C ASN A 181 -14.45 11.54 7.06
N ARG A 182 -14.31 12.56 7.91
CA ARG A 182 -13.67 12.40 9.22
C ARG A 182 -14.43 11.38 10.06
N ARG A 183 -13.69 10.59 10.83
CA ARG A 183 -14.29 9.59 11.72
C ARG A 183 -13.69 9.62 13.12
N LYS A 184 -14.37 8.97 14.06
CA LYS A 184 -13.79 8.70 15.39
C LYS A 184 -12.71 7.63 15.24
N PRO A 185 -11.61 7.71 15.99
CA PRO A 185 -10.62 6.63 16.02
C PRO A 185 -11.25 5.28 16.39
N LEU A 186 -10.69 4.20 15.86
CA LEU A 186 -11.03 2.84 16.32
C LEU A 186 -10.51 2.62 17.74
N LEU A 187 -10.97 1.54 18.39
CA LEU A 187 -10.46 1.13 19.69
C LEU A 187 -8.94 1.12 19.69
N ARG A 188 -8.35 1.70 20.74
CA ARG A 188 -6.91 1.92 20.84
C ARG A 188 -6.17 0.59 20.74
N GLN A 189 -5.16 0.52 19.88
CA GLN A 189 -4.23 -0.59 19.83
C GLN A 189 -3.53 -0.70 21.19
N ALA A 190 -3.87 -1.71 21.98
CA ALA A 190 -3.04 -2.09 23.13
C ALA A 190 -1.80 -2.78 22.57
N GLN A 191 -0.65 -2.59 23.23
CA GLN A 191 0.59 -3.25 22.84
C GLN A 191 0.35 -4.77 22.86
N LEU A 192 0.32 -5.39 21.68
CA LEU A 192 0.36 -6.84 21.55
C LEU A 192 1.85 -7.15 21.44
N PHE A 193 2.38 -7.73 22.53
CA PHE A 193 3.78 -8.06 22.81
C PHE A 193 4.62 -6.92 23.42
#